data_AF-K9GAG2-F1
#
_entry.id   AF-K9GAG2-F1
#
_cell.length_a   1.000
_cell.length_b   1.000
_cell.length_c   1.000
_cell.angle_alpha   90.00
_cell.angle_beta   90.00
_cell.angle_gamma   90.00
#
_symmetry.space_group_name_H-M   'P 1'
#
loop_
_entity.id
_entity.type
_entity.pdbx_description
1 polymer ?
#
loop_
_entity_poly.entity_id
_entity_poly.type
_entity_poly.pdbx_seq_one_letter_code
_entity_poly.pdbx_strand_id
1 'polypeptide(L)'
;MESRQKEGKEGKEGKYGMAVYRLTYGQTDSEWTEFVDKVEAHVSDWDKGHAGSSAIKENLTLYWLDGTKLGISEGDVDASKENFKNSSDDSSQLEDGAFLVVDSASFASYMTKSYSPATSQLIPGEFAGFLLAVDPEFDPEEGITRPDESPGYNDQIRILGSLVWRDLYSLLCSQTSYLEDHWPLASR
;
A
#
# COMPACT_ATOMS: atom_id res chain seq x y z
N MET A 1 10.60 43.82 30.42
CA MET A 1 11.68 43.25 29.59
C MET A 1 12.01 41.92 30.22
N GLU A 2 11.81 40.76 29.61
CA GLU A 2 11.72 40.41 28.20
C GLU A 2 10.55 39.43 27.95
N SER A 3 9.85 39.70 26.86
CA SER A 3 8.92 38.79 26.21
C SER A 3 9.73 37.70 25.50
N ARG A 4 9.42 36.42 25.73
CA ARG A 4 9.84 35.33 24.86
C ARG A 4 8.61 34.71 24.22
N GLN A 5 8.17 35.32 23.12
CA GLN A 5 7.52 34.59 22.04
C GLN A 5 8.53 33.62 21.44
N LYS A 6 8.06 32.42 21.10
CA LYS A 6 8.44 31.55 19.97
C LYS A 6 7.85 30.17 20.28
N GLU A 7 7.11 29.51 19.44
CA GLU A 7 6.63 29.77 18.08
C GLU A 7 5.50 28.72 17.98
N GLY A 8 4.28 29.15 17.66
CA GLY A 8 3.26 28.21 17.24
C GLY A 8 3.77 27.56 15.96
N LYS A 9 4.16 26.29 16.03
CA LYS A 9 4.13 25.45 14.83
C LYS A 9 2.65 25.33 14.49
N GLU A 10 2.18 26.23 13.63
CA GLU A 10 1.02 25.97 12.77
C GLU A 10 1.24 24.58 12.19
N GLY A 11 0.47 23.61 12.69
CA GLY A 11 0.40 22.30 12.11
C GLY A 11 -0.13 22.48 10.71
N LYS A 12 0.75 22.42 9.71
CA LYS A 12 0.31 22.15 8.35
C LYS A 12 -0.42 20.81 8.43
N GLU A 13 -1.73 20.83 8.24
CA GLU A 13 -2.57 19.65 8.03
C GLU A 13 -2.06 18.94 6.76
N GLY A 14 -0.99 18.17 6.91
CA GLY A 14 -0.48 17.29 5.88
C GLY A 14 -1.30 16.02 5.91
N LYS A 15 -2.02 15.73 4.83
CA LYS A 15 -2.61 14.41 4.65
C LYS A 15 -1.46 13.43 4.42
N TYR A 16 -1.32 12.46 5.31
CA TYR A 16 -0.34 11.40 5.16
C TYR A 16 -0.91 10.27 4.30
N GLY A 17 -0.07 9.44 3.70
CA GLY A 17 -0.60 8.41 2.83
C GLY A 17 0.41 7.50 2.18
N MET A 18 -0.10 6.65 1.30
CA MET A 18 0.71 5.71 0.52
C MET A 18 0.53 6.01 -0.97
N ALA A 19 1.61 5.88 -1.73
CA ALA A 19 1.55 5.94 -3.19
C ALA A 19 0.93 4.63 -3.73
N VAL A 20 0.09 4.76 -4.76
CA VAL A 20 -0.54 3.62 -5.45
C VAL A 20 -0.32 3.76 -6.95
N TYR A 21 0.54 2.91 -7.53
CA TYR A 21 0.82 2.91 -8.96
C TYR A 21 -0.18 2.04 -9.71
N ARG A 22 -0.89 2.64 -10.68
CA ARG A 22 -1.62 1.90 -11.71
C ARG A 22 -0.63 1.37 -12.73
N LEU A 23 -0.38 0.06 -12.73
CA LEU A 23 0.45 -0.64 -13.72
C LEU A 23 -0.36 -1.62 -14.56
N THR A 24 -1.63 -1.30 -14.77
CA THR A 24 -2.52 -2.06 -15.67
C THR A 24 -3.31 -1.11 -16.56
N TYR A 25 -3.30 -1.38 -17.86
CA TYR A 25 -3.69 -0.43 -18.90
C TYR A 25 -4.76 -0.96 -19.87
N GLY A 26 -5.13 -2.24 -19.75
CA GLY A 26 -6.12 -2.86 -20.63
C GLY A 26 -7.58 -2.45 -20.38
N GLN A 27 -7.86 -1.66 -19.34
CA GLN A 27 -9.22 -1.35 -18.89
C GLN A 27 -9.68 0.05 -19.29
N THR A 28 -10.99 0.20 -19.44
CA THR A 28 -11.61 1.49 -19.69
C THR A 28 -11.54 2.39 -18.46
N ASP A 29 -11.63 3.71 -18.67
CA ASP A 29 -11.67 4.68 -17.56
C ASP A 29 -12.82 4.40 -16.59
N SER A 30 -13.96 3.93 -17.09
CA SER A 30 -15.11 3.56 -16.25
C SER A 30 -14.82 2.37 -15.35
N GLU A 31 -14.18 1.33 -15.88
CA GLU A 31 -13.79 0.16 -15.09
C GLU A 31 -12.71 0.51 -14.07
N TRP A 32 -11.80 1.42 -14.41
CA TRP A 32 -10.79 1.94 -13.50
C TRP A 32 -11.43 2.74 -12.35
N THR A 33 -12.38 3.63 -12.65
CA THR A 33 -13.11 4.36 -11.60
C THR A 33 -13.86 3.42 -10.66
N GLU A 34 -14.56 2.41 -11.20
CA GLU A 34 -15.25 1.41 -10.37
C GLU A 34 -14.27 0.62 -9.49
N PHE A 35 -13.09 0.28 -10.02
CA PHE A 35 -12.04 -0.37 -9.25
C PHE A 35 -11.55 0.51 -8.09
N VAL A 36 -11.22 1.78 -8.37
CA VAL A 36 -10.75 2.73 -7.35
C VAL A 36 -11.80 2.89 -6.24
N ASP A 37 -13.07 3.07 -6.60
CA ASP A 37 -14.16 3.19 -5.62
C ASP A 37 -14.26 1.96 -4.70
N LYS A 38 -14.09 0.75 -5.24
CA LYS A 38 -14.07 -0.48 -4.45
C LYS A 38 -12.84 -0.59 -3.55
N VAL A 39 -11.67 -0.18 -4.03
CA VAL A 39 -10.43 -0.17 -3.23
C VAL A 39 -10.58 0.82 -2.07
N GLU A 40 -10.96 2.06 -2.34
CA GLU A 40 -11.15 3.11 -1.33
C GLU A 40 -12.18 2.68 -0.28
N ALA A 41 -13.29 2.07 -0.69
CA ALA A 41 -14.29 1.52 0.23
C ALA A 41 -13.73 0.37 1.08
N HIS A 42 -12.98 -0.57 0.49
CA HIS A 42 -12.40 -1.71 1.21
C HIS A 42 -11.31 -1.28 2.19
N VAL A 43 -10.46 -0.35 1.76
CA VAL A 43 -9.39 0.24 2.58
C VAL A 43 -9.97 1.09 3.71
N SER A 44 -11.14 1.72 3.51
CA SER A 44 -11.86 2.47 4.55
C SER A 44 -12.58 1.59 5.59
N ASP A 45 -12.79 0.29 5.29
CA ASP A 45 -13.47 -0.70 6.13
C ASP A 45 -12.56 -1.28 7.24
N TRP A 46 -11.61 -0.49 7.72
CA TRP A 46 -10.66 -0.89 8.77
C TRP A 46 -11.16 -0.61 10.20
N ASP A 47 -12.33 0.04 10.36
CA ASP A 47 -12.85 0.46 11.68
C ASP A 47 -13.83 -0.48 12.36
N LYS A 48 -14.23 -1.58 11.71
CA LYS A 48 -15.22 -2.51 12.27
C LYS A 48 -14.69 -3.15 13.56
N GLY A 49 -14.98 -2.50 14.69
CA GLY A 49 -14.68 -2.97 16.04
C GLY A 49 -13.80 -2.08 16.92
N HIS A 50 -13.25 -0.95 16.45
CA HIS A 50 -12.34 -0.11 17.25
C HIS A 50 -12.78 1.36 17.33
N ALA A 51 -13.19 1.79 18.53
CA ALA A 51 -13.53 3.18 18.82
C ALA A 51 -12.26 4.04 18.91
N GLY A 52 -12.01 4.88 17.89
CA GLY A 52 -10.88 5.83 17.86
C GLY A 52 -10.29 6.09 16.47
N SER A 53 -10.62 5.27 15.48
CA SER A 53 -10.10 5.33 14.10
C SER A 53 -10.62 6.52 13.27
N SER A 54 -11.79 7.08 13.61
CA SER A 54 -12.46 8.12 12.81
C SER A 54 -11.68 9.42 12.70
N ALA A 55 -10.90 9.80 13.71
CA ALA A 55 -10.13 11.05 13.70
C ALA A 55 -8.86 10.98 12.82
N ILE A 56 -8.36 9.77 12.54
CA ILE A 56 -7.14 9.57 11.73
C ILE A 56 -7.52 9.34 10.27
N LYS A 57 -8.70 8.74 10.00
CA LYS A 57 -9.23 8.49 8.65
C LYS A 57 -9.23 9.72 7.75
N GLU A 58 -9.60 10.89 8.26
CA GLU A 58 -9.68 12.12 7.46
C GLU A 58 -8.31 12.62 6.97
N ASN A 59 -7.23 12.13 7.57
CA ASN A 59 -5.85 12.53 7.29
C ASN A 59 -5.08 11.47 6.48
N LEU A 60 -5.65 10.30 6.19
CA LEU A 60 -5.03 9.25 5.40
C LEU A 60 -5.54 9.30 3.95
N THR A 61 -4.65 9.21 2.98
CA THR A 61 -5.00 9.30 1.55
C THR A 61 -4.18 8.33 0.72
N LEU A 62 -4.82 7.64 -0.22
CA LEU A 62 -4.11 6.91 -1.27
C LEU A 62 -3.77 7.88 -2.41
N TYR A 63 -2.50 7.99 -2.73
CA TYR A 63 -2.00 8.85 -3.80
C TYR A 63 -1.87 8.03 -5.09
N TRP A 64 -2.91 8.10 -5.92
CA TRP A 64 -3.00 7.36 -7.17
C TRP A 64 -2.09 7.95 -8.25
N LEU A 65 -1.15 7.14 -8.74
CA LEU A 65 -0.17 7.47 -9.76
C LEU A 65 -0.44 6.61 -11.01
N ASP A 66 -0.52 7.27 -12.17
CA ASP A 66 -0.76 6.58 -13.44
C ASP A 66 0.57 6.23 -14.11
N GLY A 67 0.93 4.94 -14.14
CA GLY A 67 2.19 4.48 -14.71
C GLY A 67 2.35 4.84 -16.18
N THR A 68 1.26 4.92 -16.96
CA THR A 68 1.33 5.33 -18.38
C THR A 68 1.83 6.77 -18.50
N LYS A 69 1.40 7.67 -17.61
CA LYS A 69 1.83 9.08 -17.61
C LYS A 69 3.27 9.25 -17.13
N LEU A 70 3.77 8.28 -16.37
CA LEU A 70 5.14 8.24 -15.86
C LEU A 70 6.10 7.51 -16.81
N GLY A 71 5.60 6.97 -17.93
CA GLY A 71 6.41 6.22 -18.90
C GLY A 71 6.77 4.81 -18.44
N ILE A 72 6.04 4.25 -17.47
CA ILE A 72 6.26 2.91 -16.92
C ILE A 72 5.47 1.88 -17.74
N SER A 73 6.13 0.78 -18.12
CA SER A 73 5.50 -0.32 -18.86
C SER A 73 4.47 -1.07 -18.01
N GLU A 74 3.51 -1.74 -18.65
CA GLU A 74 2.49 -2.50 -17.92
C GLU A 74 3.14 -3.63 -17.11
N GLY A 75 2.78 -3.75 -15.83
CA GLY A 75 3.34 -4.75 -14.91
C GLY A 75 4.81 -4.55 -14.51
N ASP A 76 5.44 -3.45 -14.91
CA ASP A 76 6.85 -3.17 -14.61
C ASP A 76 7.02 -2.58 -13.21
N VAL A 77 7.07 -3.47 -12.21
CA VAL A 77 7.20 -3.12 -10.80
C VAL A 77 8.56 -2.46 -10.52
N ASP A 78 9.63 -2.92 -11.15
CA ASP A 78 10.98 -2.39 -10.97
C ASP A 78 11.07 -0.92 -11.41
N ALA A 79 10.49 -0.57 -12.56
CA ALA A 79 10.43 0.82 -13.01
C ALA A 79 9.58 1.70 -12.07
N SER A 80 8.53 1.17 -11.44
CA SER A 80 7.77 1.89 -10.43
C SER A 80 8.55 2.12 -9.13
N LYS A 81 9.42 1.18 -8.76
CA LYS A 81 10.33 1.27 -7.62
C LYS A 81 11.36 2.37 -7.83
N GLU A 82 11.98 2.42 -9.00
CA GLU A 82 12.89 3.50 -9.38
C GLU A 82 12.19 4.88 -9.41
N ASN A 83 10.96 4.94 -9.94
CA ASN A 83 10.18 6.18 -9.94
C ASN A 83 9.87 6.65 -8.52
N PHE A 84 9.46 5.71 -7.65
CA PHE A 84 9.14 6.01 -6.26
C PHE A 84 10.34 6.58 -5.50
N LYS A 85 11.52 5.95 -5.60
CA LYS A 85 12.77 6.45 -4.98
C LYS A 85 13.12 7.87 -5.41
N ASN A 86 12.99 8.15 -6.71
CA ASN A 86 13.28 9.49 -7.23
C ASN A 86 12.25 10.55 -6.78
N SER A 87 11.06 10.13 -6.34
CA SER A 87 9.97 11.02 -5.90
C SER A 87 9.86 11.16 -4.38
N SER A 88 10.31 10.17 -3.61
CA SER A 88 10.19 10.14 -2.15
C SER A 88 11.08 11.19 -1.47
N ASP A 89 12.24 11.49 -2.06
CA ASP A 89 13.17 12.53 -1.60
C ASP A 89 12.49 13.92 -1.45
N ASP A 90 11.40 14.17 -2.20
CA ASP A 90 10.70 15.45 -2.21
C ASP A 90 9.38 15.46 -1.41
N SER A 91 8.85 14.32 -0.97
CA SER A 91 7.48 14.21 -0.44
C SER A 91 7.41 13.71 1.01
N SER A 92 7.48 14.63 1.97
CA SER A 92 7.34 14.34 3.42
C SER A 92 5.94 13.86 3.86
N GLN A 93 5.02 13.62 2.92
CA GLN A 93 3.63 13.24 3.16
C GLN A 93 3.35 11.78 2.77
N LEU A 94 4.29 11.11 2.10
CA LEU A 94 4.19 9.72 1.71
C LEU A 94 4.99 8.85 2.67
N GLU A 95 4.46 7.68 2.99
CA GLU A 95 5.21 6.62 3.63
C GLU A 95 6.29 6.10 2.68
N ASP A 96 7.55 6.06 3.11
CA ASP A 96 8.70 5.64 2.31
C ASP A 96 9.04 4.15 2.46
N GLY A 97 8.59 3.50 3.54
CA GLY A 97 8.88 2.09 3.81
C GLY A 97 8.15 1.09 2.89
N ALA A 98 7.06 1.48 2.23
CA ALA A 98 6.42 0.69 1.19
C ALA A 98 5.50 1.54 0.31
N PHE A 99 5.32 1.13 -0.94
CA PHE A 99 4.27 1.66 -1.81
C PHE A 99 3.39 0.54 -2.36
N LEU A 100 2.25 0.91 -2.93
CA LEU A 100 1.27 -0.03 -3.48
C LEU A 100 1.30 -0.01 -5.01
N VAL A 101 1.05 -1.17 -5.59
CA VAL A 101 0.94 -1.38 -7.04
C VAL A 101 -0.37 -2.09 -7.35
N VAL A 102 -1.03 -1.61 -8.40
CA VAL A 102 -2.16 -2.29 -9.03
C VAL A 102 -1.66 -2.92 -10.32
N ASP A 103 -1.38 -4.21 -10.21
CA ASP A 103 -1.14 -5.08 -11.36
C ASP A 103 -2.45 -5.75 -11.82
N SER A 104 -2.34 -6.60 -12.84
CA SER A 104 -3.49 -7.33 -13.39
C SER A 104 -4.19 -8.22 -12.36
N ALA A 105 -3.45 -8.85 -11.44
CA ALA A 105 -4.01 -9.70 -10.40
C ALA A 105 -4.80 -8.89 -9.36
N SER A 106 -4.24 -7.77 -8.90
CA SER A 106 -4.91 -6.84 -7.99
C SER A 106 -6.18 -6.28 -8.61
N PHE A 107 -6.13 -5.86 -9.87
CA PHE A 107 -7.32 -5.40 -10.60
C PHE A 107 -8.40 -6.49 -10.68
N ALA A 108 -8.01 -7.70 -11.07
CA ALA A 108 -8.93 -8.83 -11.19
C ALA A 108 -9.58 -9.20 -9.85
N SER A 109 -8.87 -9.07 -8.73
CA SER A 109 -9.37 -9.39 -7.38
C SER A 109 -10.58 -8.55 -6.97
N TYR A 110 -10.69 -7.31 -7.44
CA TYR A 110 -11.81 -6.41 -7.14
C TYR A 110 -12.91 -6.42 -8.20
N MET A 111 -12.57 -6.76 -9.44
CA MET A 111 -13.47 -6.62 -10.59
C MET A 111 -14.11 -7.93 -11.03
N THR A 112 -13.53 -9.07 -10.67
CA THR A 112 -14.03 -10.37 -11.10
C THR A 112 -14.80 -11.08 -9.98
N LYS A 113 -15.97 -11.62 -10.29
CA LYS A 113 -16.74 -12.47 -9.35
C LYS A 113 -16.19 -13.89 -9.20
N SER A 114 -15.15 -14.24 -9.95
CA SER A 114 -14.69 -15.62 -10.17
C SER A 114 -13.28 -15.91 -9.66
N TYR A 115 -12.73 -15.08 -8.75
CA TYR A 115 -11.47 -15.44 -8.11
C TYR A 115 -11.69 -16.70 -7.28
N SER A 116 -11.22 -17.84 -7.81
CA SER A 116 -11.31 -19.15 -7.16
C SER A 116 -10.09 -19.30 -6.26
N PRO A 117 -10.25 -19.74 -5.01
CA PRO A 117 -9.13 -20.02 -4.13
C PRO A 117 -8.23 -21.10 -4.71
N ALA A 118 -6.97 -21.12 -4.29
CA ALA A 118 -6.13 -22.32 -4.39
C ALA A 118 -6.57 -23.44 -3.41
N THR A 119 -7.43 -23.13 -2.43
CA THR A 119 -7.83 -24.01 -1.33
C THR A 119 -9.34 -24.32 -1.36
N SER A 120 -9.72 -25.55 -1.05
CA SER A 120 -11.13 -26.00 -1.09
C SER A 120 -11.99 -25.52 0.10
N GLN A 121 -11.41 -24.81 1.06
CA GLN A 121 -12.10 -24.24 2.21
C GLN A 121 -12.30 -22.75 1.99
N LEU A 122 -13.50 -22.38 1.56
CA LEU A 122 -13.90 -20.98 1.39
C LEU A 122 -14.29 -20.39 2.75
N ILE A 123 -13.40 -19.63 3.41
CA ILE A 123 -13.82 -18.77 4.51
C ILE A 123 -14.35 -17.45 3.92
N PRO A 124 -15.59 -17.04 4.24
CA PRO A 124 -16.10 -15.73 3.81
C PRO A 124 -15.16 -14.61 4.30
N GLY A 125 -14.49 -13.92 3.37
CA GLY A 125 -13.50 -12.88 3.65
C GLY A 125 -12.07 -13.17 3.16
N GLU A 126 -11.71 -14.43 2.89
CA GLU A 126 -10.38 -14.81 2.38
C GLU A 126 -10.13 -14.42 0.91
N PHE A 127 -11.18 -14.06 0.16
CA PHE A 127 -11.11 -13.63 -1.25
C PHE A 127 -11.44 -12.15 -1.42
N ALA A 128 -11.23 -11.36 -0.36
CA ALA A 128 -11.35 -9.93 -0.42
C ALA A 128 -10.25 -9.34 -1.33
N GLY A 129 -10.55 -8.22 -1.97
CA GLY A 129 -9.63 -7.60 -2.93
C GLY A 129 -8.30 -7.21 -2.27
N PHE A 130 -7.21 -7.37 -3.01
CA PHE A 130 -5.84 -7.16 -2.53
C PHE A 130 -5.04 -6.23 -3.44
N LEU A 131 -4.04 -5.58 -2.86
CA LEU A 131 -3.05 -4.76 -3.54
C LEU A 131 -1.66 -5.42 -3.40
N LEU A 132 -0.75 -5.14 -4.33
CA LEU A 132 0.65 -5.54 -4.21
C LEU A 132 1.39 -4.45 -3.43
N ALA A 133 1.86 -4.74 -2.23
CA ALA A 133 2.80 -3.88 -1.52
C ALA A 133 4.22 -4.23 -1.95
N VAL A 134 5.04 -3.20 -2.18
CA VAL A 134 6.41 -3.32 -2.68
C VAL A 134 7.35 -2.58 -1.74
N ASP A 135 8.45 -3.21 -1.38
CA ASP A 135 9.53 -2.64 -0.61
C ASP A 135 10.47 -1.88 -1.57
N PRO A 136 10.53 -0.54 -1.48
CA PRO A 136 11.40 0.23 -2.34
C PRO A 136 12.88 0.01 -2.01
N GLU A 137 13.26 -0.27 -0.77
CA GLU A 137 14.68 -0.36 -0.40
C GLU A 137 15.29 -1.75 -0.47
N PHE A 138 14.48 -2.80 -0.70
CA PHE A 138 15.01 -4.14 -0.88
C PHE A 138 16.02 -4.25 -2.04
N ASP A 139 17.20 -4.79 -1.74
CA ASP A 139 18.24 -5.20 -2.68
C ASP A 139 18.36 -6.74 -2.66
N PRO A 140 18.14 -7.44 -3.80
CA PRO A 140 18.27 -8.89 -3.87
C PRO A 140 19.69 -9.40 -3.59
N GLU A 141 20.72 -8.59 -3.78
CA GLU A 141 22.12 -8.98 -3.52
C GLU A 141 22.46 -8.91 -2.02
N GLU A 142 21.87 -7.98 -1.27
CA GLU A 142 22.00 -7.90 0.19
C GLU A 142 21.09 -8.94 0.88
N GLY A 143 19.92 -9.20 0.30
CA GLY A 143 18.91 -10.09 0.85
C GLY A 143 18.18 -9.49 2.06
N ILE A 144 17.35 -10.31 2.71
CA ILE A 144 16.58 -9.89 3.89
C ILE A 144 17.36 -10.00 5.18
N THR A 145 16.98 -9.21 6.18
CA THR A 145 17.66 -9.20 7.49
C THR A 145 17.52 -10.54 8.22
N ARG A 146 16.38 -11.21 8.04
CA ARG A 146 16.00 -12.43 8.77
C ARG A 146 15.53 -13.55 7.82
N PRO A 147 16.46 -14.17 7.07
CA PRO A 147 16.11 -15.17 6.05
C PRO A 147 15.52 -16.47 6.61
N ASP A 148 15.76 -16.76 7.88
CA ASP A 148 15.18 -17.89 8.61
C ASP A 148 13.72 -17.64 9.01
N GLU A 149 13.36 -16.39 9.29
CA GLU A 149 11.98 -15.99 9.62
C GLU A 149 11.14 -15.83 8.36
N SER A 150 11.70 -15.25 7.28
CA SER A 150 10.99 -14.92 6.04
C SER A 150 11.54 -15.59 4.78
N PRO A 151 11.61 -16.94 4.73
CA PRO A 151 12.25 -17.64 3.62
C PRO A 151 11.55 -17.37 2.28
N GLY A 152 12.32 -16.97 1.26
CA GLY A 152 11.82 -16.76 -0.10
C GLY A 152 11.11 -15.43 -0.35
N TYR A 153 11.19 -14.48 0.59
CA TYR A 153 10.73 -13.12 0.36
C TYR A 153 11.44 -12.48 -0.84
N ASN A 154 10.66 -11.86 -1.70
CA ASN A 154 11.10 -11.25 -2.96
C ASN A 154 10.49 -9.86 -3.08
N ASP A 155 10.80 -8.97 -2.13
CA ASP A 155 10.47 -7.52 -2.13
C ASP A 155 8.99 -7.12 -2.20
N GLN A 156 8.09 -8.09 -2.29
CA GLN A 156 6.69 -7.84 -2.59
C GLN A 156 5.79 -8.78 -1.79
N ILE A 157 4.62 -8.27 -1.40
CA ILE A 157 3.62 -9.05 -0.67
C ILE A 157 2.22 -8.57 -1.05
N ARG A 158 1.27 -9.50 -1.13
CA ARG A 158 -0.15 -9.17 -1.35
C ARG A 158 -0.80 -8.82 -0.03
N ILE A 159 -1.38 -7.62 0.05
CA ILE A 159 -2.05 -7.11 1.24
C ILE A 159 -3.53 -6.90 0.93
N LEU A 160 -4.40 -7.41 1.81
CA LEU A 160 -5.83 -7.17 1.73
C LEU A 160 -6.12 -5.67 1.91
N GLY A 161 -7.06 -5.11 1.13
CA GLY A 161 -7.38 -3.69 1.20
C GLY A 161 -7.68 -3.20 2.62
N SER A 162 -8.46 -3.95 3.39
CA SER A 162 -8.78 -3.62 4.80
C SER A 162 -7.58 -3.57 5.76
N LEU A 163 -6.42 -4.14 5.37
CA LEU A 163 -5.19 -4.16 6.17
C LEU A 163 -4.24 -3.01 5.83
N VAL A 164 -4.47 -2.29 4.72
CA VAL A 164 -3.58 -1.22 4.24
C VAL A 164 -3.36 -0.16 5.32
N TRP A 165 -4.42 0.38 5.91
CA TRP A 165 -4.28 1.37 6.97
C TRP A 165 -4.03 0.76 8.35
N ARG A 166 -4.67 -0.37 8.63
CA ARG A 166 -4.69 -0.96 9.98
C ARG A 166 -3.34 -1.56 10.37
N ASP A 167 -2.72 -2.29 9.45
CA ASP A 167 -1.54 -3.09 9.73
C ASP A 167 -0.34 -2.54 8.94
N LEU A 168 -0.43 -2.45 7.60
CA LEU A 168 0.70 -2.04 6.77
C LEU A 168 1.18 -0.62 7.10
N TYR A 169 0.34 0.40 6.90
CA TYR A 169 0.71 1.78 7.14
C TYR A 169 1.06 2.04 8.61
N SER A 170 0.25 1.52 9.55
CA SER A 170 0.46 1.80 10.98
C SER A 170 1.79 1.25 11.51
N LEU A 171 2.23 0.08 11.03
CA LEU A 171 3.46 -0.55 11.48
C LEU A 171 4.71 0.04 10.79
N LEU A 172 4.58 0.46 9.52
CA LEU A 172 5.64 1.20 8.81
C LEU A 172 5.88 2.56 9.47
N CYS A 173 4.82 3.34 9.69
CA CYS A 173 4.91 4.66 10.34
C CYS A 173 5.46 4.57 11.78
N SER A 174 5.20 3.46 12.48
CA SER A 174 5.72 3.22 13.83
C SER A 174 7.16 2.68 13.84
N GLN A 175 7.73 2.37 12.67
CA GLN A 175 9.04 1.72 12.48
C GLN A 175 9.17 0.42 13.28
N THR A 176 8.06 -0.30 13.43
CA THR A 176 7.98 -1.53 14.23
C THR A 176 8.09 -2.80 13.40
N SER A 177 7.88 -2.71 12.08
CA SER A 177 8.07 -3.83 11.16
C SER A 177 8.44 -3.33 9.76
N TYR A 178 9.30 -4.06 9.06
CA TYR A 178 9.54 -3.92 7.63
C TYR A 178 8.57 -4.81 6.84
N LEU A 179 8.53 -4.64 5.52
CA LEU A 179 7.64 -5.44 4.67
C LEU A 179 8.00 -6.95 4.71
N GLU A 180 9.27 -7.29 4.91
CA GLU A 180 9.75 -8.67 5.10
C GLU A 180 9.17 -9.36 6.35
N ASP A 181 8.83 -8.62 7.41
CA ASP A 181 8.26 -9.17 8.65
C ASP A 181 6.81 -9.66 8.46
N HIS A 182 6.12 -9.18 7.41
CA HIS A 182 4.77 -9.61 7.06
C HIS A 182 4.76 -10.90 6.25
N TRP A 183 5.89 -11.26 5.63
CA TRP A 183 6.00 -12.43 4.76
C TRP A 183 5.54 -13.74 5.40
N PRO A 184 5.91 -14.08 6.66
CA PRO A 184 5.52 -15.35 7.26
C PRO A 184 4.00 -15.49 7.48
N LEU A 185 3.28 -14.36 7.49
CA LEU A 185 1.83 -14.32 7.59
C LEU A 185 1.14 -14.55 6.24
N ALA A 186 1.84 -14.26 5.14
CA ALA A 186 1.34 -14.43 3.78
C ALA A 186 1.83 -15.71 3.09
N SER A 187 2.96 -16.29 3.51
CA SER A 187 3.66 -17.36 2.81
C SER A 187 3.25 -18.80 3.20
N ARG A 188 2.02 -19.00 3.72
CA ARG A 188 1.54 -20.34 4.17
C ARG A 188 0.92 -21.18 3.07
#